data_AF-A0A534CCM6-F1
#
_entry.id   AF-A0A534CCM6-F1
#
_cell.length_a   1.000
_cell.length_b   1.000
_cell.length_c   1.000
_cell.angle_alpha   90.00
_cell.angle_beta   90.00
_cell.angle_gamma   90.00
#
_symmetry.space_group_name_H-M   'P 1'
#
loop_
_entity.id
_entity.type
_entity.pdbx_description
1 polymer ?
#
loop_
_entity_poly.entity_id
_entity_poly.type
_entity_poly.pdbx_seq_one_letter_code
_entity_poly.pdbx_strand_id
1 'polypeptide(L)'
;GEWIARNLVGFLKSPFNVRSETAANNAGYILSTSAGFVQSFVYGLTGLRIDDKGLSAAYRPVLPDAWKSLTLKKIAFRGQRYDIVVNRDASGKVRLTRTLL
;
A
#
# COMPACT_ATOMS: atom_id res chain seq x y z
N GLY A 1 3.09 -8.43 7.46
CA GLY A 1 4.36 -7.87 6.93
C GLY A 1 4.99 -8.73 5.87
N GLU A 2 4.99 -10.05 6.07
CA GLU A 2 5.61 -11.03 5.19
C GLU A 2 5.26 -10.88 3.70
N TRP A 3 3.99 -10.60 3.36
CA TRP A 3 3.59 -10.36 1.97
C TRP A 3 4.41 -9.25 1.30
N ILE A 4 4.68 -8.14 1.98
CA ILE A 4 5.46 -7.01 1.43
C ILE A 4 6.91 -7.44 1.22
N ALA A 5 7.50 -8.14 2.19
CA ALA A 5 8.87 -8.63 2.09
C ALA A 5 9.05 -9.59 0.90
N ARG A 6 8.13 -10.55 0.73
CA ARG A 6 8.13 -11.48 -0.40
C ARG A 6 7.91 -10.79 -1.75
N ASN A 7 7.15 -9.69 -1.79
CA ASN A 7 6.93 -8.89 -3.00
C ASN A 7 8.07 -7.91 -3.34
N LEU A 8 9.11 -7.82 -2.50
CA LEU A 8 10.35 -7.10 -2.81
C LEU A 8 11.42 -8.03 -3.39
N VAL A 9 11.68 -9.15 -2.72
CA VAL A 9 12.83 -10.01 -3.03
C VAL A 9 12.63 -10.73 -4.37
N GLY A 10 13.61 -10.62 -5.26
CA GLY A 10 13.60 -11.29 -6.57
C GLY A 10 12.74 -10.63 -7.65
N PHE A 11 11.80 -9.76 -7.28
CA PHE A 11 10.92 -9.07 -8.24
C PHE A 11 11.56 -7.85 -8.89
N LEU A 12 12.42 -7.12 -8.17
CA LEU A 12 13.14 -5.96 -8.71
C LEU A 12 14.30 -6.42 -9.59
N LYS A 13 14.30 -5.99 -10.87
CA LYS A 13 15.33 -6.35 -11.84
C LYS A 13 16.16 -5.14 -12.27
N SER A 14 17.47 -5.36 -12.36
CA SER A 14 18.44 -4.42 -12.95
C SER A 14 18.09 -4.11 -14.42
N PRO A 15 18.53 -2.95 -14.98
CA PRO A 15 19.23 -1.83 -14.34
C PRO A 15 18.30 -0.80 -13.69
N PHE A 16 17.00 -0.86 -13.97
CA PHE A 16 16.05 0.19 -13.58
C PHE A 16 15.25 -0.13 -12.30
N ASN A 17 15.54 -1.25 -11.63
CA ASN A 17 14.80 -1.75 -10.45
C ASN A 17 13.29 -1.87 -10.70
N VAL A 18 12.91 -2.34 -11.88
CA VAL A 18 11.50 -2.50 -12.24
C VAL A 18 11.03 -3.91 -11.90
N ARG A 19 9.76 -4.03 -11.51
CA ARG A 19 9.17 -5.31 -11.12
C ARG A 19 8.89 -6.20 -12.33
N SER A 20 9.21 -7.48 -12.18
CA SER A 20 8.86 -8.57 -13.10
C SER A 20 7.58 -9.29 -12.66
N GLU A 21 7.03 -10.16 -13.50
CA GLU A 21 5.82 -10.94 -13.22
C GLU A 21 6.01 -11.98 -12.11
N THR A 22 7.14 -12.66 -12.13
CA THR A 22 7.52 -13.65 -11.12
C THR A 22 8.97 -13.44 -10.74
N ALA A 23 9.36 -13.87 -9.53
CA ALA A 23 10.73 -13.70 -9.05
C ALA A 23 11.78 -14.37 -9.97
N ALA A 24 11.43 -15.48 -10.63
CA ALA A 24 12.32 -16.22 -11.52
C ALA A 24 12.25 -15.76 -12.99
N ASN A 25 11.28 -14.94 -13.38
CA ASN A 25 11.13 -14.50 -14.76
C ASN A 25 12.05 -13.29 -15.05
N ASN A 26 12.89 -13.42 -16.09
CA ASN A 26 13.76 -12.35 -16.60
C ASN A 26 13.24 -11.72 -17.90
N ALA A 27 12.07 -12.15 -18.40
CA ALA A 27 11.58 -11.82 -19.74
C ALA A 27 10.77 -10.52 -19.86
N GLY A 28 10.62 -9.71 -18.81
CA GLY A 28 10.01 -8.40 -18.98
C GLY A 28 9.61 -7.69 -17.68
N TYR A 29 9.58 -6.37 -17.77
CA TYR A 29 8.99 -5.49 -16.77
C TYR A 29 7.47 -5.57 -16.87
N ILE A 30 6.78 -5.74 -15.73
CA ILE A 30 5.33 -5.84 -15.72
C ILE A 30 4.71 -4.76 -14.81
N LEU A 31 3.92 -3.91 -15.43
CA LEU A 31 3.26 -2.79 -14.76
C LEU A 31 2.17 -3.27 -13.79
N SER A 32 1.50 -4.37 -14.10
CA SER A 32 0.44 -4.96 -13.27
C SER A 32 0.95 -5.38 -11.89
N THR A 33 2.13 -6.00 -11.79
CA THR A 33 2.75 -6.33 -10.50
C THR A 33 3.09 -5.08 -9.69
N SER A 34 3.55 -4.01 -10.34
CA SER A 34 3.79 -2.73 -9.66
C SER A 34 2.50 -2.09 -9.16
N ALA A 35 1.42 -2.17 -9.94
CA ALA A 35 0.10 -1.71 -9.52
C ALA A 35 -0.42 -2.54 -8.34
N GLY A 36 -0.27 -3.87 -8.37
CA GLY A 36 -0.61 -4.77 -7.26
C GLY A 36 0.18 -4.44 -5.99
N PHE A 37 1.46 -4.11 -6.11
CA PHE A 37 2.27 -3.64 -4.98
C PHE A 37 1.67 -2.40 -4.33
N VAL A 38 1.37 -1.36 -5.12
CA VAL A 38 0.73 -0.12 -4.61
C VAL A 38 -0.64 -0.43 -4.00
N GLN A 39 -1.43 -1.28 -4.64
CA GLN A 39 -2.75 -1.68 -4.17
C GLN A 39 -2.69 -2.35 -2.79
N SER A 40 -1.63 -3.09 -2.48
CA SER A 40 -1.47 -3.66 -1.13
C SER A 40 -1.22 -2.63 -0.03
N PHE A 41 -0.68 -1.45 -0.35
CA PHE A 41 -0.63 -0.36 0.64
C PHE A 41 -2.02 0.23 0.84
N VAL A 42 -2.72 0.57 -0.25
CA VAL A 42 -4.04 1.21 -0.19
C VAL A 42 -5.08 0.21 0.33
N TYR A 43 -5.33 -0.91 -0.34
CA TYR A 43 -6.38 -1.84 0.05
C TYR A 43 -5.99 -2.78 1.20
N GLY A 44 -4.71 -3.13 1.29
CA GLY A 44 -4.21 -4.02 2.34
C GLY A 44 -3.98 -3.28 3.65
N LEU A 45 -2.92 -2.48 3.73
CA LEU A 45 -2.49 -1.86 4.99
C LEU A 45 -3.49 -0.82 5.51
N THR A 46 -4.04 0.01 4.64
CA THR A 46 -5.01 1.03 5.08
C THR A 46 -6.43 0.48 5.28
N GLY A 47 -6.72 -0.72 4.76
CA GLY A 47 -8.06 -1.31 4.81
C GLY A 47 -9.13 -0.57 4.00
N LEU A 48 -8.70 0.42 3.19
CA LEU A 48 -9.61 1.25 2.41
C LEU A 48 -10.10 0.51 1.17
N ARG A 49 -11.30 0.86 0.69
CA ARG A 49 -11.85 0.36 -0.57
C ARG A 49 -12.46 1.50 -1.37
N ILE A 50 -12.24 1.48 -2.68
CA ILE A 50 -13.08 2.26 -3.57
C ILE A 50 -14.38 1.48 -3.74
N ASP A 51 -15.48 2.11 -3.38
CA ASP A 51 -16.84 1.65 -3.60
C ASP A 51 -17.71 2.81 -4.14
N ASP A 52 -19.00 2.58 -4.27
CA ASP A 52 -19.92 3.57 -4.83
C ASP A 52 -19.96 4.87 -4.00
N LYS A 53 -19.78 4.77 -2.68
CA LYS A 53 -19.74 5.91 -1.74
C LYS A 53 -18.39 6.64 -1.77
N GLY A 54 -17.37 6.06 -2.38
CA GLY A 54 -16.07 6.66 -2.57
C GLY A 54 -14.95 5.82 -1.97
N LEU A 55 -13.99 6.45 -1.29
CA LEU A 55 -12.92 5.73 -0.62
C LEU A 55 -13.35 5.41 0.82
N SER A 56 -13.94 4.25 1.07
CA SER A 56 -14.47 3.86 2.39
C SER A 56 -13.42 3.15 3.25
N ALA A 57 -13.51 3.27 4.58
CA ALA A 57 -12.72 2.49 5.53
C ALA A 57 -13.41 1.16 5.85
N ALA A 58 -13.47 0.29 4.84
CA ALA A 58 -14.24 -0.95 4.89
C ALA A 58 -13.65 -2.00 5.84
N TYR A 59 -12.32 -2.01 6.02
CA TYR A 59 -11.62 -2.99 6.85
C TYR A 59 -10.73 -2.31 7.89
N ARG A 60 -10.42 -3.05 8.96
CA ARG A 60 -9.47 -2.57 9.98
C ARG A 60 -8.09 -2.37 9.35
N PRO A 61 -7.44 -1.22 9.57
CA PRO A 61 -6.08 -1.02 9.08
C PRO A 61 -5.11 -1.93 9.82
N VAL A 62 -4.05 -2.34 9.13
CA VAL A 62 -3.01 -3.21 9.67
C VAL A 62 -1.64 -2.68 9.29
N LEU A 63 -0.67 -2.89 10.18
CA LEU A 63 0.73 -2.61 9.92
C LEU A 63 1.53 -3.89 10.18
N PRO A 64 2.63 -4.14 9.43
CA PRO A 64 3.65 -5.08 9.87
C PRO A 64 4.07 -4.79 11.32
N ASP A 65 4.45 -5.81 12.07
CA ASP A 65 4.74 -5.66 13.51
C ASP A 65 5.88 -4.67 13.78
N ALA A 66 6.91 -4.67 12.93
CA ALA A 66 8.02 -3.75 13.00
C ALA A 66 7.69 -2.30 12.59
N TRP A 67 6.49 -2.04 12.03
CA TRP A 67 6.13 -0.72 11.52
C TRP A 67 5.30 0.07 12.54
N LYS A 68 5.73 1.30 12.83
CA LYS A 68 5.00 2.24 13.69
C LYS A 68 3.92 2.99 12.92
N SER A 69 4.23 3.44 11.71
CA SER A 69 3.28 4.19 10.87
C SER A 69 3.53 4.02 9.38
N LEU A 70 2.50 4.28 8.60
CA LEU A 70 2.51 4.47 7.15
C LEU A 70 1.81 5.78 6.83
N THR A 71 2.41 6.61 5.99
CA THR A 71 1.78 7.84 5.51
C THR A 71 1.68 7.81 3.99
N LEU A 72 0.46 7.92 3.47
CA LEU A 72 0.18 8.15 2.06
C LEU A 72 -0.12 9.63 1.87
N LYS A 73 0.76 10.32 1.13
CA LYS A 73 0.68 11.77 0.94
C LYS A 73 -0.07 12.13 -0.33
N LYS A 74 -0.85 13.21 -0.27
CA LYS A 74 -1.49 13.85 -1.44
C LYS A 74 -2.27 12.86 -2.33
N ILE A 75 -2.98 11.91 -1.71
CA ILE A 75 -3.86 10.99 -2.42
C ILE A 75 -5.01 11.77 -3.04
N ALA A 76 -5.07 11.79 -4.38
CA ALA A 76 -6.12 12.44 -5.13
C ALA A 76 -7.20 11.42 -5.51
N PHE A 77 -8.46 11.69 -5.13
CA PHE A 77 -9.59 10.83 -5.48
C PHE A 77 -10.87 11.67 -5.59
N ARG A 78 -11.60 11.52 -6.71
CA ARG A 78 -12.87 12.24 -6.99
C ARG A 78 -12.81 13.75 -6.69
N GLY A 79 -11.74 14.41 -7.16
CA GLY A 79 -11.56 15.87 -7.00
C GLY A 79 -11.09 16.33 -5.62
N GLN A 80 -10.95 15.42 -4.65
CA GLN A 80 -10.46 15.71 -3.31
C GLN A 80 -9.02 15.23 -3.14
N ARG A 81 -8.27 15.85 -2.23
CA ARG A 81 -6.89 15.46 -1.89
C ARG A 81 -6.78 15.19 -0.40
N TYR A 82 -6.10 14.10 -0.05
CA TYR A 82 -5.96 13.67 1.33
C TYR A 82 -4.53 13.29 1.66
N ASP A 83 -4.13 13.58 2.89
CA ASP A 83 -3.10 12.82 3.57
C ASP A 83 -3.76 11.71 4.40
N ILE A 84 -3.28 10.48 4.25
CA ILE A 84 -3.77 9.31 4.97
C ILE A 84 -2.65 8.77 5.85
N VAL A 85 -2.91 8.64 7.14
CA VAL A 85 -1.95 8.13 8.11
C VAL A 85 -2.53 6.87 8.75
N VAL A 86 -1.78 5.78 8.67
CA VAL A 86 -2.01 4.58 9.48
C VAL A 86 -0.96 4.56 10.58
N ASN A 87 -1.37 4.52 11.84
CA ASN A 87 -0.48 4.60 12.99
C ASN A 87 -0.84 3.56 14.05
N ARG A 88 0.16 2.94 14.66
CA ARG A 88 0.05 2.10 15.85
C ARG A 88 0.17 2.97 17.10
N ASP A 89 -0.92 3.08 17.86
CA ASP A 89 -0.93 3.83 19.12
C ASP A 89 -0.14 3.12 20.25
N ALA A 90 -0.01 3.77 21.40
CA ALA A 90 0.74 3.24 22.54
C ALA A 90 0.16 1.91 23.10
N SER A 91 -1.11 1.60 22.81
CA SER A 91 -1.74 0.32 23.17
C SER A 91 -1.47 -0.78 22.14
N GLY A 92 -0.75 -0.48 21.06
CA GLY A 92 -0.50 -1.41 19.96
C GLY A 92 -1.61 -1.46 18.92
N LYS A 93 -2.70 -0.70 19.11
CA LYS A 93 -3.85 -0.68 18.20
C LYS A 93 -3.55 0.19 16.97
N VAL A 94 -3.83 -0.36 15.79
CA VAL A 94 -3.63 0.35 14.53
C VAL A 94 -4.89 1.15 14.18
N ARG A 95 -4.70 2.42 13.82
CA ARG A 95 -5.77 3.36 13.45
C ARG A 95 -5.42 4.06 12.16
N LEU A 96 -6.47 4.44 11.43
CA LEU A 96 -6.37 5.24 10.21
C LEU A 96 -6.97 6.62 10.46
N THR A 97 -6.25 7.65 10.06
CA THR A 97 -6.69 9.04 10.05
C THR A 97 -6.55 9.59 8.64
N ARG A 98 -7.49 10.45 8.25
CA ARG A 98 -7.45 11.17 6.97
C ARG A 98 -7.56 12.66 7.24
N THR A 99 -6.72 13.42 6.56
CA THR A 99 -6.74 14.88 6.60
C THR A 99 -6.97 15.37 5.18
N LEU A 100 -8.05 16.12 4.97
CA LEU A 100 -8.30 16.81 3.70
C LEU A 100 -7.27 17.94 3.51
N LEU A 101 -6.77 18.10 2.29
CA LEU A 101 -5.80 19.12 1.89
C LEU A 101 -6.46 20.26 1.11
#